data_AF-A0A7J2NMX9-F1
#
_entry.id   AF-A0A7J2NMX9-F1
#
_cell.length_a   1.000
_cell.length_b   1.000
_cell.length_c   1.000
_cell.angle_alpha   90.00
_cell.angle_beta   90.00
_cell.angle_gamma   90.00
#
_symmetry.space_group_name_H-M   'P 1'
#
loop_
_entity.id
_entity.type
_entity.pdbx_description
1 polymer ?
#
loop_
_entity_poly.entity_id
_entity_poly.type
_entity_poly.pdbx_seq_one_letter_code
_entity_poly.pdbx_strand_id
1 'polypeptide(L)' 'MAHIKHKRKALFIKGFFDAERLIRIAKSEAVKTGLRGKINVIELGHYNPKIDGQAVIVEESGSEYKAAGSGSPRSRKNIG' A
#
# COMPACT_ATOMS: atom_id res chain seq x y z
N MET A 1 4.46 0.74 -23.58
CA MET A 1 3.77 -0.06 -22.54
C MET A 1 4.14 0.53 -21.18
N ALA A 2 3.17 1.07 -20.45
CA ALA A 2 3.45 1.63 -19.12
C ALA A 2 3.75 0.46 -18.17
N HIS A 3 5.00 0.36 -17.71
CA HIS A 3 5.35 -0.54 -16.63
C HIS A 3 4.63 -0.05 -15.37
N ILE A 4 3.50 -0.66 -15.03
CA ILE A 4 2.88 -0.49 -13.72
C ILE A 4 3.90 -1.03 -12.72
N LYS A 5 4.70 -0.13 -12.14
CA LYS A 5 5.65 -0.50 -11.09
C LYS A 5 4.83 -0.85 -9.86
N HIS A 6 4.50 -2.12 -9.71
CA HIS A 6 3.94 -2.65 -8.49
C HIS A 6 4.97 -2.45 -7.37
N LYS A 7 4.68 -1.52 -6.46
CA LYS A 7 5.53 -1.29 -5.29
C LYS A 7 5.24 -2.40 -4.30
N ARG A 8 6.15 -3.36 -4.21
CA ARG A 8 6.16 -4.40 -3.19
C ARG A 8 6.98 -3.95 -1.99
N LYS A 9 6.49 -4.27 -0.80
CA LYS A 9 7.23 -4.06 0.44
C LYS A 9 7.11 -5.29 1.33
N ALA A 10 8.21 -5.64 1.95
CA ALA A 10 8.23 -6.59 3.06
C ALA A 10 8.06 -5.78 4.35
N LEU A 11 7.08 -6.15 5.16
CA LEU A 11 6.82 -5.61 6.48
C LEU A 11 7.14 -6.68 7.51
N PHE A 12 7.74 -6.25 8.62
CA PHE A 12 7.96 -7.12 9.76
C PHE A 12 7.02 -6.69 10.89
N ILE A 13 6.13 -7.59 11.29
CA ILE A 13 5.13 -7.34 12.33
C ILE A 13 5.55 -8.11 13.57
N LYS A 14 5.75 -7.40 14.68
CA LYS A 14 6.09 -8.01 15.97
C LYS A 14 4.85 -8.54 16.69
N GLY A 15 4.97 -9.70 17.31
CA GLY A 15 3.90 -10.39 18.03
C GLY A 15 3.20 -11.46 17.20
N PHE A 16 2.47 -12.34 17.90
CA PHE A 16 1.63 -13.38 17.31
C PHE A 16 0.20 -12.87 17.14
N PHE A 17 -0.32 -12.90 15.91
CA PHE A 17 -1.66 -12.44 15.58
C PHE A 17 -2.35 -13.42 14.64
N ASP A 18 -3.67 -13.51 14.75
CA ASP A 18 -4.50 -14.20 13.77
C ASP A 18 -4.38 -13.55 12.39
N ALA A 19 -4.62 -14.34 11.33
CA ALA A 19 -4.43 -13.90 9.95
C ALA A 19 -5.17 -12.58 9.61
N GLU A 20 -6.41 -12.43 10.06
CA GLU A 20 -7.21 -11.21 9.83
C GLU A 20 -6.59 -9.97 10.49
N ARG A 21 -6.15 -10.12 11.73
CA ARG A 21 -5.54 -9.04 12.50
C ARG A 21 -4.19 -8.66 11.91
N LEU A 22 -3.40 -9.65 11.51
CA LEU A 22 -2.12 -9.48 10.84
C LEU A 22 -2.28 -8.72 9.51
N ILE A 23 -3.28 -9.08 8.68
CA ILE A 23 -3.61 -8.38 7.43
C ILE A 23 -3.96 -6.91 7.69
N ARG A 24 -4.75 -6.63 8.74
CA ARG A 24 -5.13 -5.26 9.09
C ARG A 24 -3.92 -4.42 9.52
N ILE A 25 -3.03 -4.99 10.33
CA ILE A 25 -1.78 -4.34 10.75
C ILE A 25 -0.88 -4.10 9.53
N ALA A 26 -0.69 -5.12 8.69
CA ALA A 26 0.12 -5.02 7.47
C ALA A 26 -0.37 -3.91 6.54
N LYS A 27 -1.69 -3.80 6.31
CA LYS A 27 -2.27 -2.71 5.51
C LYS A 27 -2.03 -1.34 6.14
N SER A 28 -2.17 -1.22 7.46
CA SER A 28 -1.93 0.03 8.18
C SER A 28 -0.47 0.47 8.09
N GLU A 29 0.46 -0.45 8.33
CA GLU A 29 1.91 -0.21 8.24
C GLU A 29 2.34 0.10 6.79
N ALA A 30 1.76 -0.59 5.81
CA ALA A 30 1.99 -0.34 4.40
C ALA A 30 1.69 1.12 4.01
N VAL A 31 0.58 1.70 4.49
CA VAL A 31 0.25 3.12 4.28
C VAL A 31 1.32 4.04 4.87
N LYS A 32 1.78 3.76 6.09
CA LYS A 32 2.84 4.56 6.75
C LYS A 32 4.16 4.52 5.97
N THR A 33 4.46 3.40 5.32
CA THR A 33 5.65 3.29 4.47
C THR A 33 5.50 3.98 3.10
N GLY A 34 4.36 4.60 2.79
CA GLY A 34 4.16 5.37 1.57
C GLY A 34 3.62 4.56 0.38
N LEU A 35 3.09 3.35 0.62
CA LEU A 35 2.21 2.70 -0.36
C LEU A 35 0.88 3.47 -0.38
N ARG A 36 0.45 3.87 -1.57
CA ARG A 36 -0.81 4.60 -1.77
C ARG A 36 -1.78 3.67 -2.51
N GLY A 37 -3.06 4.02 -2.56
CA GLY A 37 -4.05 3.18 -3.25
C GLY A 37 -4.39 1.86 -2.55
N LYS A 38 -4.78 0.85 -3.34
CA LYS A 38 -5.26 -0.43 -2.82
C LYS A 38 -4.08 -1.33 -2.46
N ILE A 39 -4.02 -1.71 -1.18
CA ILE A 39 -2.95 -2.53 -0.62
C ILE A 39 -3.44 -3.97 -0.50
N ASN A 40 -2.78 -4.85 -1.25
CA ASN A 40 -3.00 -6.28 -1.19
C ASN A 40 -1.90 -6.93 -0.35
N VAL A 41 -2.29 -7.93 0.45
CA VAL A 41 -1.34 -8.78 1.16
C VAL A 41 -1.14 -10.01 0.28
N ILE A 42 0.09 -10.22 -0.19
CA ILE A 42 0.42 -11.31 -1.12
C ILE A 42 0.83 -12.54 -0.32
N GLU A 43 1.64 -12.35 0.71
CA GLU A 43 2.25 -13.45 1.43
C GLU A 43 2.29 -13.16 2.92
N LEU A 44 1.89 -14.16 3.70
CA LEU A 44 2.04 -14.20 5.14
C LEU A 44 3.13 -15.22 5.45
N GLY A 45 4.31 -14.74 5.86
CA GLY A 45 5.39 -15.61 6.32
C GLY A 45 5.01 -16.33 7.62
N HIS A 46 5.84 -17.24 8.10
CA HIS A 46 5.60 -17.93 9.37
C HIS A 46 6.00 -17.04 10.55
N TYR A 47 5.28 -17.17 11.67
CA TYR A 47 5.71 -16.56 12.93
C TYR A 47 7.03 -17.19 13.39
N ASN A 48 8.01 -16.35 13.70
CA ASN A 48 9.30 -16.76 14.21
C ASN A 48 9.46 -16.33 15.68
N PRO A 49 9.44 -17.27 16.64
CA PRO A 49 9.53 -16.94 18.06
C PRO A 49 10.88 -16.36 18.47
N LYS A 50 11.96 -16.57 17.67
CA LYS A 50 13.30 -16.03 17.99
C LYS A 50 13.37 -14.50 17.86
N ILE A 51 12.50 -13.93 17.04
CA ILE A 51 12.45 -12.49 16.75
C ILE A 51 11.09 -11.89 17.13
N ASP A 52 10.25 -12.69 17.80
CA ASP A 52 8.88 -12.38 18.19
C ASP A 52 8.11 -11.65 17.08
N GLY A 53 8.00 -12.26 15.90
CA GLY A 53 7.29 -11.62 14.81
C GLY A 53 7.20 -12.44 13.54
N GLN A 54 6.57 -11.83 12.54
CA GLN A 54 6.19 -12.44 11.28
C GLN A 54 6.44 -11.48 10.12
N ALA A 55 7.00 -12.01 9.04
CA ALA A 55 7.19 -11.26 7.80
C ALA A 55 5.89 -11.27 6.98
N VAL A 56 5.49 -10.13 6.45
CA VAL A 56 4.31 -9.98 5.60
C VAL A 56 4.68 -9.21 4.35
N ILE A 57 4.38 -9.75 3.18
CA ILE A 57 4.61 -9.09 1.90
C ILE A 57 3.32 -8.42 1.46
N VAL A 58 3.42 -7.11 1.24
CA VAL A 58 2.34 -6.27 0.74
C VAL A 58 2.69 -5.69 -0.63
N GLU A 59 1.68 -5.48 -1.43
CA GLU A 59 1.80 -4.86 -2.75
C GLU A 59 0.72 -3.80 -2.94
N GLU A 60 1.13 -2.67 -3.49
CA GLU A 60 0.21 -1.68 -4.05
C GLU A 60 -0.31 -2.19 -5.40
N SER A 61 -1.58 -2.58 -5.45
CA SER A 61 -2.28 -2.94 -6.68
C SER A 61 -3.21 -1.79 -7.08
N GLY A 62 -2.71 -0.91 -7.93
CA GLY A 62 -3.48 0.21 -8.45
C GLY A 62 -2.56 1.37 -8.74
N SER A 63 -2.09 1.45 -9.97
CA SER A 63 -1.61 2.71 -10.53
C SER A 63 -2.68 3.76 -10.28
N GLU A 64 -2.25 4.97 -9.92
CA GLU A 64 -3.08 6.17 -9.83
C GLU A 64 -4.22 6.10 -10.86
N TYR A 65 -5.46 5.88 -10.39
CA TYR A 65 -6.60 6.30 -11.18
C TYR A 65 -6.50 7.83 -11.22
N LYS A 66 -5.87 8.37 -12.27
CA LYS A 66 -6.24 9.71 -12.70
C LYS A 66 -7.69 9.59 -13.11
N ALA A 67 -8.60 9.96 -12.21
CA ALA A 67 -9.98 10.17 -12.59
C ALA A 67 -9.98 11.09 -13.82
N ALA A 68 -10.51 10.59 -14.93
CA ALA A 68 -10.77 11.39 -16.13
C ALA A 68 -11.78 12.46 -15.73
N GLY A 69 -11.29 13.65 -15.39
CA GLY A 69 -12.09 14.70 -14.76
C GLY A 69 -11.30 15.73 -13.96
N SER A 70 -10.02 15.48 -13.63
CA SER A 70 -9.11 16.51 -13.11
C SER A 70 -8.58 17.43 -14.22
N GLY A 71 -9.50 17.95 -15.04
CA GLY A 71 -9.23 19.18 -15.77
C GLY A 71 -9.08 20.28 -14.74
N SER A 72 -7.85 20.77 -14.55
CA SER A 72 -7.63 22.05 -13.87
C SER A 72 -8.61 23.06 -14.47
N PRO A 73 -9.45 23.75 -13.68
CA PRO A 73 -10.05 24.97 -14.18
C PRO A 73 -8.86 25.90 -14.43
N ARG A 74 -8.48 26.03 -15.70
CA ARG A 74 -7.58 27.09 -16.15
C ARG A 74 -8.14 28.37 -15.55
N SER A 75 -7.36 28.98 -14.67
CA SER A 75 -7.52 30.36 -14.23
C SER A 75 -7.91 31.19 -15.46
N ARG A 76 -9.19 31.57 -15.54
CA ARG A 76 -9.66 32.53 -16.52
C ARG A 76 -9.16 33.88 -16.00
N LYS A 77 -7.91 34.21 -16.35
CA LYS A 77 -7.42 35.58 -16.19
C LYS A 77 -8.36 36.49 -16.96
N ASN A 78 -8.89 37.48 -16.26
CA ASN A 78 -9.55 38.64 -16.81
C ASN A 78 -8.78 39.18 -18.01
N ILE A 79 -9.50 39.42 -19.09
CA ILE A 79 -9.12 40.39 -20.11
C ILE A 79 -10.33 41.33 -20.18
N GLY A 80 -10.08 42.58 -19.80
CA GLY A 80 -11.05 43.68 -19.87
C GLY A 80 -11.27 44.16 -21.29
#